data_AF-A0A3M1EJA3-F1
#
_entry.id   AF-A0A3M1EJA3-F1
#
_cell.length_a   1.000
_cell.length_b   1.000
_cell.length_c   1.000
_cell.angle_alpha   90.00
_cell.angle_beta   90.00
_cell.angle_gamma   90.00
#
_symmetry.space_group_name_H-M   'P 1'
#
loop_
_entity.id
_entity.type
_entity.pdbx_description
1 polymer ?
#
loop_
_entity_poly.entity_id
_entity_poly.type
_entity_poly.pdbx_seq_one_letter_code
_entity_poly.pdbx_strand_id
1 'polypeptide(L)'
;MPVKSDKWIRKMALEHGMIQPFEERLIRQVNHRRIISAGLSSYGYDIRLAKDGFHVFSPIKGREIDPKNFDNSSLIESPLRTAEDGSQYWLLPPLSYALGVTVETFNIPRNVIGLCFGKSTYARSGLIVNATPLEPTWRGRLVLEISNSADLP
;
A
#
# COMPACT_ATOMS: atom_id res chain seq x y z
N MET A 1 8.80 -16.40 -15.73
CA MET A 1 9.56 -15.90 -14.56
C MET A 1 8.95 -16.51 -13.30
N PRO A 2 9.70 -17.23 -12.45
CA PRO A 2 9.15 -17.83 -11.24
C PRO A 2 9.01 -16.80 -10.10
N VAL A 3 8.12 -17.08 -9.14
CA VAL A 3 8.02 -16.35 -7.88
C VAL A 3 9.36 -16.45 -7.13
N LYS A 4 9.81 -15.34 -6.52
CA LYS A 4 11.10 -15.25 -5.86
C LYS A 4 10.98 -15.53 -4.37
N SER A 5 11.94 -16.24 -3.81
CA SER A 5 12.00 -16.54 -2.37
C SER A 5 12.49 -15.35 -1.55
N ASP A 6 12.22 -15.41 -0.26
CA ASP A 6 12.75 -14.53 0.77
C ASP A 6 14.26 -14.27 0.66
N LYS A 7 15.07 -15.31 0.45
CA LYS A 7 16.53 -15.22 0.28
C LYS A 7 16.90 -14.33 -0.91
N TRP A 8 16.20 -14.49 -2.02
CA TRP A 8 16.43 -13.67 -3.21
C TRP A 8 15.99 -12.23 -2.98
N ILE A 9 14.78 -12.02 -2.41
CA ILE A 9 14.25 -10.69 -2.14
C ILE A 9 15.18 -9.93 -1.19
N ARG A 10 15.63 -10.59 -0.11
CA ARG A 10 16.60 -10.05 0.84
C ARG A 10 17.90 -9.64 0.17
N LYS A 11 18.47 -10.53 -0.65
CA LYS A 11 19.69 -10.22 -1.41
C LYS A 11 19.50 -8.96 -2.27
N MET A 12 18.41 -8.90 -3.04
CA MET A 12 18.13 -7.76 -3.92
C MET A 12 17.87 -6.46 -3.16
N ALA A 13 17.22 -6.52 -1.99
CA ALA A 13 17.00 -5.35 -1.16
C ALA A 13 18.31 -4.82 -0.56
N LEU A 14 19.14 -5.70 0.02
CA LEU A 14 20.38 -5.31 0.71
C LEU A 14 21.52 -4.93 -0.24
N GLU A 15 21.72 -5.69 -1.32
CA GLU A 15 22.87 -5.48 -2.23
C GLU A 15 22.55 -4.52 -3.37
N HIS A 16 21.27 -4.42 -3.78
CA HIS A 16 20.88 -3.65 -4.96
C HIS A 16 19.84 -2.55 -4.67
N GLY A 17 19.47 -2.36 -3.40
CA GLY A 17 18.50 -1.33 -2.99
C GLY A 17 17.12 -1.51 -3.63
N MET A 18 16.71 -2.75 -3.89
CA MET A 18 15.43 -3.04 -4.57
C MET A 18 14.21 -2.53 -3.78
N ILE A 19 14.29 -2.51 -2.44
CA ILE A 19 13.22 -2.06 -1.53
C ILE A 19 13.87 -1.21 -0.44
N GLN A 20 13.38 0.01 -0.19
CA GLN A 20 13.93 0.92 0.81
C GLN A 20 12.83 1.76 1.48
N PRO A 21 12.70 1.78 2.83
CA PRO A 21 13.43 0.97 3.80
C PRO A 21 13.06 -0.52 3.70
N PHE A 22 13.99 -1.41 4.10
CA PHE A 22 13.79 -2.86 4.05
C PHE A 22 13.73 -3.49 5.45
N GLU A 23 12.65 -4.19 5.73
CA GLU A 23 12.48 -5.02 6.93
C GLU A 23 12.83 -6.46 6.60
N GLU A 24 13.96 -6.95 7.12
CA GLU A 24 14.48 -8.29 6.80
C GLU A 24 13.62 -9.45 7.32
N ARG A 25 12.64 -9.16 8.18
CA ARG A 25 11.78 -10.14 8.83
C ARG A 25 10.34 -9.66 8.83
N LEU A 26 9.43 -10.61 8.90
CA LEU A 26 8.01 -10.35 9.05
C LEU A 26 7.71 -9.88 10.48
N ILE A 27 7.60 -8.56 10.68
CA ILE A 27 7.25 -7.95 11.95
C ILE A 27 5.73 -7.96 12.15
N ARG A 28 5.29 -8.18 13.39
CA ARG A 28 3.87 -8.21 13.81
C ARG A 28 3.59 -7.30 15.01
N GLN A 29 4.62 -6.66 15.53
CA GLN A 29 4.56 -5.82 16.71
C GLN A 29 5.60 -4.71 16.59
N VAL A 30 5.23 -3.49 16.99
CA VAL A 30 6.11 -2.33 17.06
C VAL A 30 5.81 -1.62 18.38
N ASN A 31 6.83 -1.28 19.17
CA ASN A 31 6.68 -0.61 20.47
C ASN A 31 5.64 -1.30 21.37
N HIS A 32 5.75 -2.62 21.51
CA HIS A 32 4.81 -3.47 22.26
C HIS A 32 3.36 -3.53 21.74
N ARG A 33 3.01 -2.84 20.65
CA ARG A 33 1.68 -2.87 20.04
C ARG A 33 1.61 -3.80 18.83
N ARG A 34 0.56 -4.61 18.73
CA ARG A 34 0.30 -5.44 17.55
C ARG A 34 0.03 -4.56 16.32
N ILE A 35 0.49 -5.00 15.16
CA ILE A 35 0.23 -4.35 13.87
C ILE A 35 -0.24 -5.38 12.85
N ILE A 36 -0.86 -4.90 11.77
CA ILE A 36 -0.94 -5.70 10.54
C ILE A 36 0.49 -5.92 10.06
N SER A 37 0.85 -7.19 9.83
CA SER A 37 2.25 -7.57 9.62
C SER A 37 2.88 -6.89 8.41
N ALA A 38 4.17 -6.55 8.52
CA ALA A 38 4.97 -5.92 7.47
C ALA A 38 6.37 -6.57 7.36
N GLY A 39 7.03 -6.41 6.21
CA GLY A 39 8.38 -6.88 5.94
C GLY A 39 8.47 -8.20 5.18
N LEU A 40 9.68 -8.78 5.16
CA LEU A 40 10.00 -9.96 4.35
C LEU A 40 9.19 -11.20 4.76
N SER A 41 8.51 -11.80 3.79
CA SER A 41 7.78 -13.08 3.90
C SER A 41 8.43 -14.13 3.00
N SER A 42 8.04 -15.40 3.13
CA SER A 42 8.71 -16.55 2.48
C SER A 42 8.85 -16.43 0.95
N TYR A 43 7.87 -15.82 0.28
CA TYR A 43 7.84 -15.63 -1.19
C TYR A 43 7.30 -14.25 -1.59
N GLY A 44 7.52 -13.24 -0.75
CA GLY A 44 6.99 -11.91 -0.96
C GLY A 44 7.46 -10.92 0.09
N TYR A 45 6.95 -9.71 0.00
CA TYR A 45 7.28 -8.65 0.93
C TYR A 45 6.00 -7.88 1.29
N ASP A 46 5.68 -7.81 2.57
CA ASP A 46 4.52 -7.09 3.08
C ASP A 46 4.85 -5.59 3.19
N ILE A 47 4.28 -4.79 2.30
CA ILE A 47 4.46 -3.34 2.22
C ILE A 47 3.57 -2.59 3.23
N ARG A 48 3.96 -1.36 3.57
CA ARG A 48 3.24 -0.51 4.54
C ARG A 48 2.59 0.68 3.83
N LEU A 49 1.40 1.05 4.26
CA LEU A 49 0.78 2.32 3.89
C LEU A 49 1.47 3.46 4.64
N ALA A 50 1.88 4.50 3.94
CA ALA A 50 2.55 5.65 4.53
C ALA A 50 1.57 6.68 5.09
N LYS A 51 2.07 7.51 6.02
CA LYS A 51 1.30 8.58 6.67
C LYS A 51 1.00 9.77 5.76
N ASP A 52 1.77 9.93 4.70
CA ASP A 52 1.63 10.98 3.71
C ASP A 52 0.96 10.46 2.44
N GLY A 53 0.36 11.38 1.67
CA GLY A 53 -0.22 11.06 0.36
C GLY A 53 -1.55 10.29 0.41
N PHE A 54 -2.17 10.14 1.58
CA PHE A 54 -3.49 9.51 1.71
C PHE A 54 -4.61 10.51 1.39
N HIS A 55 -5.34 10.24 0.31
CA HIS A 55 -6.46 11.07 -0.13
C HIS A 55 -7.69 10.22 -0.42
N VAL A 56 -8.84 10.67 0.03
CA VAL A 56 -10.13 10.00 -0.16
C VAL A 56 -10.87 10.68 -1.31
N PHE A 57 -11.54 9.89 -2.16
CA PHE A 57 -12.43 10.43 -3.17
C PHE A 57 -13.66 11.08 -2.51
N SER A 58 -13.94 12.34 -2.91
CA SER A 58 -15.09 13.10 -2.43
C SER A 58 -16.08 13.31 -3.57
N PRO A 59 -17.28 12.71 -3.53
CA PRO A 59 -18.30 12.94 -4.54
C PRO A 59 -18.88 14.37 -4.50
N ILE A 60 -18.63 15.13 -3.43
CA ILE A 60 -19.08 16.53 -3.30
C ILE A 60 -18.21 17.47 -4.13
N LYS A 61 -16.89 17.22 -4.16
CA LYS A 61 -15.95 18.01 -4.98
C LYS A 61 -15.79 17.43 -6.39
N GLY A 62 -15.91 16.11 -6.50
CA GLY A 62 -15.80 15.39 -7.75
C GLY A 62 -16.90 15.77 -8.73
N ARG A 63 -16.54 15.77 -10.01
CA ARG A 63 -17.49 15.85 -11.13
C ARG A 63 -17.60 14.45 -11.75
N GLU A 64 -17.34 14.37 -13.04
CA GLU A 64 -17.16 13.13 -13.77
C GLU A 64 -15.73 12.58 -13.56
N ILE A 65 -15.61 11.25 -13.46
CA ILE A 65 -14.30 10.58 -13.44
C ILE A 65 -13.85 10.37 -14.88
N ASP A 66 -12.91 11.20 -15.34
CA ASP A 66 -12.19 11.01 -16.60
C ASP A 66 -10.76 10.52 -16.33
N PRO A 67 -10.44 9.23 -16.57
CA PRO A 67 -9.09 8.70 -16.37
C PRO A 67 -8.01 9.37 -17.22
N LYS A 68 -8.37 10.01 -18.35
CA LYS A 68 -7.42 10.76 -19.19
C LYS A 68 -7.14 12.17 -18.67
N ASN A 69 -8.09 12.75 -17.92
CA ASN A 69 -8.03 14.09 -17.36
C ASN A 69 -8.40 14.05 -15.88
N PHE A 70 -7.64 13.29 -15.10
CA PHE A 70 -7.96 13.04 -13.70
C PHE A 70 -7.96 14.34 -12.89
N ASP A 71 -9.11 14.69 -12.33
CA ASP A 71 -9.31 15.89 -11.53
C ASP A 71 -8.85 15.67 -10.08
N ASN A 72 -7.64 16.10 -9.77
CA ASN A 72 -7.09 16.00 -8.42
C ASN A 72 -7.93 16.73 -7.35
N SER A 73 -8.82 17.66 -7.73
CA SER A 73 -9.70 18.34 -6.78
C SER A 73 -10.82 17.43 -6.23
N SER A 74 -11.09 16.29 -6.90
CA SER A 74 -12.00 15.26 -6.42
C SER A 74 -11.42 14.44 -5.26
N LEU A 75 -10.12 14.59 -4.99
CA LEU A 75 -9.43 13.95 -3.88
C LEU A 75 -9.30 14.95 -2.72
N ILE A 76 -9.67 14.51 -1.52
CA ILE A 76 -9.51 15.30 -0.30
C ILE A 76 -8.58 14.59 0.67
N GLU A 77 -7.76 15.36 1.38
CA GLU A 77 -6.99 14.83 2.49
C GLU A 77 -7.95 14.38 3.60
N SER A 78 -7.78 13.14 4.07
CA SER A 78 -8.53 12.64 5.22
C SER A 78 -7.75 12.91 6.50
N PRO A 79 -8.39 13.40 7.58
CA PRO A 79 -7.71 13.61 8.85
C PRO A 79 -7.23 12.27 9.42
N LEU A 80 -5.96 12.23 9.81
CA LEU A 80 -5.36 11.09 10.48
C LEU A 80 -5.91 11.02 11.92
N ARG A 81 -6.42 9.85 12.30
CA ARG A 81 -6.95 9.57 13.63
C ARG A 81 -5.98 8.73 14.43
N THR A 82 -6.10 8.78 15.76
CA THR A 82 -5.31 7.98 16.69
C THR A 82 -6.27 7.20 17.60
N ALA A 83 -6.11 5.89 17.68
CA ALA A 83 -6.87 5.03 18.60
C ALA A 83 -6.24 5.05 20.00
N GLU A 84 -6.94 4.45 20.98
CA GLU A 84 -6.49 4.37 22.38
C GLU A 84 -5.13 3.67 22.54
N ASP A 85 -4.85 2.66 21.70
CA ASP A 85 -3.57 1.95 21.67
C ASP A 85 -2.46 2.72 20.92
N GLY A 86 -2.74 3.97 20.53
CA GLY A 86 -1.85 4.84 19.77
C GLY A 86 -1.74 4.48 18.28
N SER A 87 -2.52 3.52 17.77
CA SER A 87 -2.54 3.20 16.34
C SER A 87 -3.12 4.37 15.56
N GLN A 88 -2.55 4.62 14.39
CA GLN A 88 -3.00 5.71 13.52
C GLN A 88 -3.71 5.12 12.31
N TYR A 89 -4.81 5.75 11.93
CA TYR A 89 -5.68 5.27 10.85
C TYR A 89 -6.45 6.41 10.20
N TRP A 90 -6.95 6.17 9.01
CA TRP A 90 -7.95 7.01 8.36
C TRP A 90 -9.29 6.27 8.34
N LEU A 91 -10.38 7.04 8.29
CA LEU A 91 -11.70 6.47 7.97
C LEU A 91 -11.88 6.52 6.47
N LEU A 92 -12.32 5.42 5.88
CA LEU A 92 -12.60 5.32 4.47
C LEU A 92 -14.11 5.21 4.29
N PRO A 93 -14.80 6.24 3.75
CA PRO A 93 -16.25 6.22 3.62
C PRO A 93 -16.77 4.95 2.92
N PRO A 94 -17.99 4.51 3.29
CA PRO A 94 -18.60 3.35 2.66
C PRO A 94 -18.77 3.59 1.16
N LEU A 95 -18.61 2.53 0.38
CA LEU A 95 -18.78 2.54 -1.08
C LEU A 95 -17.95 3.64 -1.78
N SER A 96 -16.76 3.93 -1.25
CA SER A 96 -15.81 4.92 -1.79
C SER A 96 -14.42 4.31 -1.92
N TYR A 97 -13.45 5.10 -2.39
CA TYR A 97 -12.05 4.69 -2.45
C TYR A 97 -11.10 5.80 -2.01
N ALA A 98 -9.87 5.40 -1.69
CA ALA A 98 -8.78 6.28 -1.39
C ALA A 98 -7.55 5.92 -2.20
N LEU A 99 -6.70 6.92 -2.44
CA LEU A 99 -5.34 6.73 -2.92
C LEU A 99 -4.38 6.93 -1.74
N GLY A 100 -3.41 6.04 -1.64
CA GLY A 100 -2.29 6.17 -0.72
C GLY A 100 -0.99 5.79 -1.41
N VAL A 101 0.11 5.89 -0.67
CA VAL A 101 1.43 5.48 -1.17
C VAL A 101 2.11 4.59 -0.15
N THR A 102 2.96 3.69 -0.63
CA THR A 102 3.77 2.83 0.25
C THR A 102 4.78 3.62 1.07
N VAL A 103 5.16 3.13 2.24
CA VAL A 103 6.36 3.63 2.96
C VAL A 103 7.60 3.28 2.15
N GLU A 104 7.64 2.08 1.58
CA GLU A 104 8.73 1.59 0.77
C GLU A 104 8.79 2.30 -0.59
N THR A 105 10.02 2.61 -1.02
CA THR A 105 10.39 2.96 -2.38
C THR A 105 11.02 1.72 -3.02
N PHE A 106 10.69 1.47 -4.28
CA PHE A 106 11.18 0.33 -5.03
C PHE A 106 12.14 0.77 -6.12
N ASN A 107 13.10 -0.09 -6.44
CA ASN A 107 13.98 -0.01 -7.60
C ASN A 107 13.98 -1.37 -8.29
N ILE A 108 13.04 -1.58 -9.22
CA ILE A 108 12.76 -2.89 -9.80
C ILE A 108 13.82 -3.27 -10.85
N PRO A 109 14.46 -4.45 -10.73
CA PRO A 109 15.43 -4.92 -11.72
C PRO A 109 14.82 -5.12 -13.11
N ARG A 110 15.65 -5.01 -14.17
CA ARG A 110 15.22 -5.18 -15.58
C ARG A 110 14.59 -6.54 -15.90
N ASN A 111 14.84 -7.56 -15.09
CA ASN A 111 14.33 -8.93 -15.31
C ASN A 111 13.29 -9.34 -14.26
N VAL A 112 12.61 -8.37 -13.64
CA VAL A 112 11.65 -8.58 -12.56
C VAL A 112 10.39 -7.76 -12.84
N ILE A 113 9.24 -8.35 -12.56
CA ILE A 113 7.96 -7.66 -12.48
C ILE A 113 7.41 -7.87 -11.07
N GLY A 114 6.91 -6.81 -10.44
CA GLY A 114 6.29 -6.87 -9.12
C GLY A 114 4.77 -6.95 -9.23
N LEU A 115 4.14 -7.89 -8.53
CA LEU A 115 2.68 -7.95 -8.38
C LEU A 115 2.34 -7.67 -6.92
N CYS A 116 1.27 -6.89 -6.70
CA CYS A 116 0.83 -6.50 -5.37
C CYS A 116 -0.61 -7.00 -5.14
N PHE A 117 -0.84 -7.59 -3.98
CA PHE A 117 -2.14 -8.13 -3.58
C PHE A 117 -2.50 -7.65 -2.17
N GLY A 118 -3.80 -7.42 -1.94
CA GLY A 118 -4.31 -7.11 -0.61
C GLY A 118 -4.09 -8.26 0.38
N LYS A 119 -3.84 -7.91 1.64
CA LYS A 119 -3.77 -8.91 2.73
C LYS A 119 -5.16 -9.42 3.08
N SER A 120 -5.23 -10.68 3.51
CA SER A 120 -6.49 -11.30 3.96
C SER A 120 -7.19 -10.55 5.09
N THR A 121 -6.45 -9.84 5.94
CA THR A 121 -7.03 -8.97 6.98
C THR A 121 -7.94 -7.90 6.38
N TYR A 122 -7.52 -7.23 5.30
CA TYR A 122 -8.30 -6.21 4.61
C TYR A 122 -9.40 -6.82 3.74
N ALA A 123 -9.06 -7.88 3.00
CA ALA A 123 -10.02 -8.53 2.11
C ALA A 123 -11.27 -9.07 2.86
N ARG A 124 -11.09 -9.58 4.08
CA ARG A 124 -12.20 -10.08 4.91
C ARG A 124 -13.11 -8.98 5.45
N SER A 125 -12.66 -7.72 5.44
CA SER A 125 -13.44 -6.56 5.90
C SER A 125 -14.01 -5.73 4.75
N GLY A 126 -14.07 -6.28 3.53
CA GLY A 126 -14.59 -5.56 2.36
C GLY A 126 -13.65 -4.49 1.82
N LEU A 127 -12.37 -4.51 2.22
CA LEU A 127 -11.36 -3.58 1.70
C LEU A 127 -10.56 -4.25 0.59
N ILE A 128 -10.61 -3.64 -0.60
CA ILE A 128 -9.92 -4.10 -1.80
C ILE A 128 -8.71 -3.20 -2.00
N VAL A 129 -7.52 -3.78 -2.04
CA VAL A 129 -6.28 -3.06 -2.35
C VAL A 129 -5.90 -3.39 -3.78
N ASN A 130 -5.88 -2.37 -4.63
CA ASN A 130 -5.49 -2.47 -6.02
C ASN A 130 -4.20 -1.68 -6.27
N ALA A 131 -3.31 -2.27 -7.07
CA ALA A 131 -2.09 -1.63 -7.51
C ALA A 131 -1.69 -2.25 -8.85
N THR A 132 -1.27 -1.41 -9.79
CA THR A 132 -0.78 -1.89 -11.08
C THR A 132 0.59 -2.59 -10.92
N PRO A 133 0.94 -3.53 -11.80
CA PRO A 133 2.24 -4.18 -11.75
C PRO A 133 3.40 -3.17 -11.73
N LEU A 134 4.44 -3.49 -10.95
CA LEU A 134 5.68 -2.73 -10.95
C LEU A 134 6.53 -3.24 -12.11
N GLU A 135 6.61 -2.47 -13.17
CA GLU A 135 7.31 -2.82 -14.40
C GLU A 135 8.83 -2.97 -14.19
N PRO A 136 9.52 -3.75 -15.04
CA PRO A 136 10.97 -3.78 -15.02
C PRO A 136 11.57 -2.38 -15.13
N THR A 137 12.62 -2.10 -14.34
CA THR A 137 13.28 -0.78 -14.24
C THR A 137 12.45 0.34 -13.62
N TRP A 138 11.21 0.07 -13.18
CA TRP A 138 10.39 1.04 -12.49
C TRP A 138 11.01 1.43 -11.14
N ARG A 139 10.89 2.73 -10.79
CA ARG A 139 11.43 3.30 -9.55
C ARG A 139 10.43 4.26 -8.93
N GLY A 140 10.17 4.11 -7.64
CA GLY A 140 9.27 5.01 -6.92
C GLY A 140 8.56 4.36 -5.75
N ARG A 141 7.72 5.15 -5.08
CA ARG A 141 6.76 4.66 -4.09
C ARG A 141 5.52 4.16 -4.82
N LEU A 142 5.03 2.99 -4.44
CA LEU A 142 3.88 2.39 -5.10
C LEU A 142 2.62 3.13 -4.66
N VAL A 143 1.82 3.59 -5.63
CA VAL A 143 0.49 4.11 -5.37
C VAL A 143 -0.44 2.94 -5.12
N LEU A 144 -1.21 3.01 -4.04
CA LEU A 144 -2.20 2.03 -3.63
C LEU A 144 -3.58 2.66 -3.79
N GLU A 145 -4.46 2.01 -4.55
CA GLU A 145 -5.88 2.30 -4.53
C GLU A 145 -6.55 1.36 -3.51
N ILE A 146 -7.31 1.94 -2.59
CA ILE A 146 -7.98 1.22 -1.51
C ILE A 146 -9.47 1.51 -1.63
N SER A 147 -10.22 0.53 -2.13
CA SER A 147 -11.67 0.59 -2.26
C SER A 147 -12.34 -0.02 -1.03
N ASN A 148 -13.34 0.69 -0.48
CA ASN A 148 -14.24 0.17 0.52
C ASN A 148 -15.53 -0.29 -0.15
N SER A 149 -15.69 -1.60 -0.32
CA SER A 149 -16.91 -2.18 -0.87
C SER A 149 -17.97 -2.48 0.19
N ALA A 150 -17.73 -2.14 1.45
CA ALA A 150 -18.69 -2.26 2.52
C ALA A 150 -19.57 -1.01 2.63
N ASP A 151 -20.71 -1.15 3.31
CA ASP A 151 -21.66 -0.09 3.63
C ASP A 151 -21.34 0.62 4.97
N LEU A 152 -20.14 0.36 5.53
CA LEU A 152 -19.64 0.98 6.75
C LEU A 152 -18.24 1.63 6.54
N PRO A 153 -17.92 2.72 7.27
CA PRO A 153 -16.60 3.38 7.21
C PRO A 153 -15.41 2.58 7.76
#